data_AF-R7BKT7-F1
#
_entry.id   AF-R7BKT7-F1
#
_cell.length_a   1.000
_cell.length_b   1.000
_cell.length_c   1.000
_cell.angle_alpha   90.00
_cell.angle_beta   90.00
_cell.angle_gamma   90.00
#
_symmetry.space_group_name_H-M   'P 1'
#
loop_
_entity.id
_entity.type
_entity.pdbx_description
1 polymer ?
#
loop_
_entity_poly.entity_id
_entity_poly.type
_entity_poly.pdbx_seq_one_letter_code
_entity_poly.pdbx_strand_id
1 'polypeptide(L)'
;MAIIKHIPVKNRYYSAAVEYLTCKFDEHTMKPLVDAKGRMIMRDNFLIEGINCEVDTFGAECIEVNRYYGKNNATKDVKAHHYIISFAPEDNITVQEAMDFGKQYVEKFLLGHQAILAVHPDGHNGTGNIHVHIVINSVRKYEGKKERWQDKPCEYRKGCKHKSTGKFMHAAKRWVLRECMLKGYNQVDLLARSDGNNYWVEKRGKEAEPDFKTDKDMIRERLDALIQHAESLDHMIYYLEHVEDWQIRETNKTISFRMPHMKKPIRGKSLGENYDRFALEKRIAEAIAFEEKRT
;
A
#
# COMPACT_ATOMS: atom_id res chain seq x y z
N MET A 1 -13.14 -2.32 -0.12
CA MET A 1 -12.10 -3.34 -0.36
C MET A 1 -11.19 -3.41 0.85
N ALA A 2 -10.92 -4.62 1.36
CA ALA A 2 -9.86 -4.80 2.36
C ALA A 2 -8.45 -4.57 1.78
N ILE A 3 -7.70 -3.56 2.22
CA ILE A 3 -6.33 -3.25 1.76
C ILE A 3 -5.39 -3.20 2.96
N ILE A 4 -4.20 -3.81 2.84
CA ILE A 4 -3.10 -3.60 3.78
C ILE A 4 -1.99 -2.73 3.20
N LYS A 5 -1.66 -1.64 3.90
CA LYS A 5 -0.52 -0.75 3.61
C LYS A 5 0.53 -0.87 4.70
N HIS A 6 1.80 -0.74 4.33
CA HIS A 6 2.94 -0.66 5.26
C HIS A 6 3.74 0.61 5.00
N ILE A 7 4.06 1.35 6.07
CA ILE A 7 4.85 2.58 6.04
C ILE A 7 5.98 2.46 7.07
N PRO A 8 7.26 2.55 6.66
CA PRO A 8 8.38 2.65 7.60
C PRO A 8 8.47 4.08 8.15
N VAL A 9 8.47 4.23 9.47
CA VAL A 9 8.50 5.53 10.15
C VAL A 9 9.90 5.79 10.70
N LYS A 10 10.51 6.91 10.31
CA LYS A 10 11.84 7.34 10.78
C LYS A 10 11.80 8.47 11.80
N ASN A 11 10.60 8.94 12.16
CA ASN A 11 10.40 10.07 13.06
C ASN A 11 11.03 9.79 14.43
N ARG A 12 11.87 10.72 14.91
CA ARG A 12 12.54 10.65 16.22
C ARG A 12 11.59 10.79 17.40
N TYR A 13 10.42 11.40 17.19
CA TYR A 13 9.39 11.59 18.20
C TYR A 13 8.41 10.43 18.12
N TYR A 14 8.55 9.46 19.01
CA TYR A 14 7.68 8.27 19.04
C TYR A 14 6.25 8.60 19.51
N SER A 15 6.08 9.67 20.31
CA SER A 15 4.76 10.18 20.72
C SER A 15 3.93 10.67 19.54
N ALA A 16 4.58 11.16 18.48
CA ALA A 16 3.92 11.65 17.27
C ALA A 16 3.06 10.56 16.59
N ALA A 17 3.34 9.27 16.85
CA ALA A 17 2.46 8.20 16.40
C ALA A 17 1.09 8.24 17.09
N VAL A 18 1.07 8.41 18.42
CA VAL A 18 -0.19 8.48 19.18
C VAL A 18 -0.93 9.76 18.79
N GLU A 19 -0.23 10.88 18.73
CA GLU A 19 -0.80 12.18 18.32
C GLU A 19 -1.42 12.10 16.92
N TYR A 20 -0.74 11.46 15.96
CA TYR A 20 -1.27 11.22 14.61
C TYR A 20 -2.56 10.39 14.61
N LEU A 21 -2.70 9.45 15.54
CA LEU A 21 -3.86 8.57 15.64
C LEU A 21 -5.03 9.17 16.43
N THR A 22 -4.78 10.11 17.34
CA THR A 22 -5.81 10.64 18.24
C THR A 22 -6.22 12.08 17.90
N CYS A 23 -5.43 12.83 17.14
CA CYS A 23 -5.70 14.22 16.78
C CYS A 23 -6.11 14.40 15.31
N LYS A 24 -6.79 15.52 15.03
CA LYS A 24 -7.16 15.94 13.68
C LYS A 24 -5.97 16.63 13.01
N PHE A 25 -5.78 16.33 11.73
CA PHE A 25 -4.74 16.92 10.89
C PHE A 25 -5.38 17.50 9.64
N ASP A 26 -4.82 18.60 9.15
CA ASP A 26 -5.17 19.17 7.86
C ASP A 26 -4.75 18.20 6.74
N GLU A 27 -5.71 17.82 5.89
CA GLU A 27 -5.54 16.77 4.89
C GLU A 27 -4.55 17.12 3.78
N HIS A 28 -4.29 18.42 3.56
CA HIS A 28 -3.40 18.89 2.50
C HIS A 28 -1.98 19.15 3.00
N THR A 29 -1.85 19.72 4.18
CA THR A 29 -0.57 20.15 4.76
C THR A 29 0.01 19.15 5.75
N MET A 30 -0.78 18.16 6.19
CA MET A 30 -0.41 17.17 7.22
C MET A 30 0.00 17.82 8.54
N LYS A 31 -0.45 19.05 8.81
CA LYS A 31 -0.22 19.76 10.07
C LYS A 31 -1.37 19.48 11.03
N PRO A 32 -1.11 19.37 12.35
CA PRO A 32 -2.18 19.17 13.32
C PRO A 32 -3.09 20.40 13.35
N LEU A 33 -4.40 20.16 13.40
CA LEU A 33 -5.37 21.22 13.67
C LEU A 33 -5.29 21.60 15.15
N VAL A 34 -5.27 22.90 15.43
CA VAL A 34 -5.14 23.44 16.78
C VAL A 34 -6.30 24.34 17.14
N ASP A 35 -6.69 24.35 18.41
CA ASP A 35 -7.69 25.26 18.96
C ASP A 35 -7.15 26.70 19.11
N ALA A 36 -7.99 27.62 19.56
CA ALA A 36 -7.62 29.03 19.78
C ALA A 36 -6.45 29.23 20.78
N LYS A 37 -6.11 28.20 21.57
CA LYS A 37 -4.99 28.21 22.53
C LYS A 37 -3.76 27.47 22.00
N GLY A 38 -3.78 27.02 20.74
CA GLY A 38 -2.68 26.27 20.11
C GLY A 38 -2.61 24.79 20.52
N ARG A 39 -3.64 24.24 21.17
CA ARG A 39 -3.68 22.82 21.57
C ARG A 39 -4.23 21.97 20.44
N MET A 40 -3.67 20.78 20.22
CA MET A 40 -4.15 19.87 19.18
C MET A 40 -5.61 19.47 19.42
N ILE A 41 -6.40 19.49 18.37
CA ILE A 41 -7.81 19.09 18.41
C ILE A 41 -7.88 17.57 18.31
N MET A 42 -8.58 16.93 19.25
CA MET A 42 -8.82 15.49 19.25
C MET A 42 -9.79 15.09 18.13
N ARG A 43 -9.64 13.87 17.62
CA ARG A 43 -10.62 13.24 16.73
C ARG A 43 -11.92 12.97 17.48
N ASP A 44 -13.04 13.04 16.77
CA ASP A 44 -14.36 12.91 17.39
C ASP A 44 -14.69 11.46 17.76
N ASN A 45 -14.30 10.51 16.91
CA ASN A 45 -14.57 9.08 17.10
C ASN A 45 -13.34 8.25 16.76
N PHE A 46 -12.83 7.49 17.73
CA PHE A 46 -11.81 6.46 17.52
C PHE A 46 -11.82 5.48 18.68
N LEU A 47 -11.32 4.27 18.44
CA LEU A 47 -10.97 3.31 19.49
C LEU A 47 -9.46 3.10 19.45
N ILE A 48 -8.77 3.17 20.59
CA ILE A 48 -7.30 3.01 20.66
C ILE A 48 -6.92 2.08 21.81
N GLU A 49 -5.96 1.19 21.55
CA GLU A 49 -5.44 0.25 22.54
C GLU A 49 -3.93 0.02 22.38
N GLY A 50 -3.26 -0.28 23.49
CA GLY A 50 -1.85 -0.66 23.53
C GLY A 50 -1.66 -2.16 23.73
N ILE A 51 -0.62 -2.73 23.13
CA ILE A 51 -0.19 -4.11 23.33
C ILE A 51 1.29 -4.10 23.72
N ASN A 52 1.62 -4.72 24.86
CA ASN A 52 2.94 -4.73 25.47
C ASN A 52 3.47 -3.34 25.91
N CYS A 53 2.59 -2.34 25.95
CA CYS A 53 2.81 -0.96 26.35
C CYS A 53 1.47 -0.28 26.63
N GLU A 54 1.50 0.84 27.33
CA GLU A 54 0.34 1.72 27.48
C GLU A 54 0.31 2.76 26.34
N VAL A 55 -0.88 3.23 25.97
CA VAL A 55 -1.07 4.21 24.89
C VAL A 55 -0.29 5.49 25.18
N ASP A 56 -0.45 6.04 26.39
CA ASP A 56 0.13 7.33 26.76
C ASP A 56 1.65 7.28 26.93
N THR A 57 2.20 6.11 27.29
CA THR A 57 3.65 5.92 27.50
C THR A 57 4.36 5.24 26.34
N PHE A 58 3.66 4.89 25.26
CA PHE A 58 4.19 4.18 24.11
C PHE A 58 5.54 4.71 23.64
N GLY A 59 5.64 6.03 23.47
CA GLY A 59 6.85 6.65 22.96
C GLY A 59 8.04 6.52 23.91
N ALA A 60 7.80 6.70 25.21
CA ALA A 60 8.83 6.58 26.24
C ALA A 60 9.31 5.12 26.36
N GLU A 61 8.38 4.17 26.44
CA GLU A 61 8.73 2.75 26.54
C GLU A 61 9.44 2.23 25.27
N CYS A 62 9.08 2.73 24.08
CA CYS A 62 9.79 2.39 22.85
C CYS A 62 11.26 2.87 22.92
N ILE A 63 11.47 4.10 23.39
CA ILE A 63 12.81 4.68 23.54
C ILE A 63 13.64 3.86 24.53
N GLU A 64 13.05 3.43 25.65
CA GLU A 64 13.70 2.60 26.66
C GLU A 64 14.19 1.27 26.07
N VAL A 65 13.31 0.51 25.41
CA VAL A 65 13.67 -0.76 24.75
C VAL A 65 14.74 -0.55 23.69
N ASN A 66 14.63 0.53 22.91
CA ASN A 66 15.58 0.83 21.84
C ASN A 66 16.96 1.14 22.41
N ARG A 67 17.05 1.90 23.50
CA ARG A 67 18.31 2.20 24.20
C ARG A 67 18.92 0.95 24.83
N TYR A 68 18.10 0.13 25.49
CA TYR A 68 18.55 -1.12 26.11
C TYR A 68 19.27 -2.05 25.10
N TYR A 69 18.77 -2.12 23.87
CA TYR A 69 19.37 -2.92 22.79
C TYR A 69 20.37 -2.16 21.90
N GLY A 70 20.69 -0.90 22.21
CA GLY A 70 21.59 -0.07 21.41
C GLY A 70 21.11 0.14 19.97
N LYS A 71 19.80 0.28 19.76
CA LYS A 71 19.17 0.44 18.43
C LYS A 71 18.61 1.84 18.22
N ASN A 72 18.41 2.19 16.95
CA ASN A 72 17.72 3.41 16.51
C ASN A 72 18.43 4.72 16.87
N ASN A 73 19.76 4.72 16.87
CA ASN A 73 20.59 5.89 17.19
C ASN A 73 20.75 6.86 16.01
N ALA A 74 20.57 6.41 14.76
CA ALA A 74 20.71 7.26 13.59
C ALA A 74 19.39 7.94 13.21
N THR A 75 19.47 9.10 12.56
CA THR A 75 18.33 9.83 12.00
C THR A 75 17.62 9.04 10.89
N LYS A 76 18.38 8.29 10.09
CA LYS A 76 17.87 7.47 8.99
C LYS A 76 17.25 6.14 9.42
N ASP A 77 17.37 5.77 10.70
CA ASP A 77 16.84 4.49 11.19
C ASP A 77 15.32 4.47 11.12
N VAL A 78 14.76 3.34 10.68
CA VAL A 78 13.33 3.07 10.84
C VAL A 78 13.07 2.82 12.33
N LYS A 79 12.31 3.69 12.97
CA LYS A 79 12.05 3.71 14.41
C LYS A 79 10.74 3.02 14.77
N ALA A 80 9.76 3.10 13.90
CA ALA A 80 8.49 2.39 14.01
C ALA A 80 8.03 1.85 12.65
N HIS A 81 7.09 0.91 12.66
CA HIS A 81 6.40 0.46 11.45
C HIS A 81 4.91 0.70 11.63
N HIS A 82 4.30 1.31 10.63
CA HIS A 82 2.87 1.61 10.63
C HIS A 82 2.19 0.76 9.55
N TYR A 83 1.25 -0.06 9.96
CA TYR A 83 0.35 -0.80 9.09
C TYR A 83 -1.03 -0.16 9.13
N ILE A 84 -1.70 -0.13 7.99
CA ILE A 84 -3.09 0.30 7.89
C ILE A 84 -3.83 -0.82 7.18
N ILE A 85 -4.88 -1.34 7.81
CA ILE A 85 -5.82 -2.27 7.20
C ILE A 85 -7.15 -1.54 7.07
N SER A 86 -7.53 -1.22 5.84
CA SER A 86 -8.77 -0.51 5.52
C SER A 86 -9.79 -1.50 4.99
N PHE A 87 -11.06 -1.38 5.38
CA PHE A 87 -12.17 -2.23 4.92
C PHE A 87 -13.01 -1.48 3.87
N ALA A 88 -13.88 -2.20 3.15
CA ALA A 88 -14.85 -1.55 2.27
C ALA A 88 -15.88 -0.73 3.08
N PRO A 89 -16.34 0.41 2.57
CA PRO A 89 -17.47 1.09 3.20
C PRO A 89 -18.75 0.26 3.15
N GLU A 90 -18.86 -0.70 2.20
CA GLU A 90 -19.97 -1.65 2.11
C GLU A 90 -19.82 -2.85 3.07
N ASP A 91 -18.64 -3.03 3.68
CA ASP A 91 -18.44 -4.07 4.68
C ASP A 91 -19.12 -3.61 5.97
N ASN A 92 -20.11 -4.35 6.44
CA ASN A 92 -20.80 -4.08 7.71
C ASN A 92 -19.96 -4.51 8.92
N ILE A 93 -18.72 -4.03 8.98
CA ILE A 93 -17.78 -4.26 10.08
C ILE A 93 -17.97 -3.18 11.13
N THR A 94 -18.00 -3.56 12.41
CA THR A 94 -18.05 -2.60 13.52
C THR A 94 -16.64 -2.13 13.91
N VAL A 95 -16.56 -1.01 14.63
CA VAL A 95 -15.29 -0.51 15.20
C VAL A 95 -14.60 -1.56 16.08
N GLN A 96 -15.38 -2.31 16.88
CA GLN A 96 -14.85 -3.36 17.74
C GLN A 96 -14.33 -4.56 16.93
N GLU A 97 -15.06 -5.01 15.91
CA GLU A 97 -14.60 -6.10 15.05
C GLU A 97 -13.33 -5.73 14.28
N ALA A 98 -13.20 -4.47 13.84
CA ALA A 98 -11.98 -3.96 13.21
C ALA A 98 -10.81 -3.93 14.20
N MET A 99 -11.05 -3.59 15.48
CA MET A 99 -10.04 -3.65 16.53
C MET A 99 -9.58 -5.09 16.78
N ASP A 100 -10.53 -6.02 16.91
CA ASP A 100 -10.24 -7.44 17.13
C ASP A 100 -9.49 -8.05 15.95
N PHE A 101 -9.84 -7.65 14.71
CA PHE A 101 -9.09 -8.00 13.51
C PHE A 101 -7.64 -7.51 13.58
N GLY A 102 -7.43 -6.26 14.01
CA GLY A 102 -6.10 -5.69 14.24
C GLY A 102 -5.29 -6.46 15.29
N LYS A 103 -5.93 -6.85 16.40
CA LYS A 103 -5.29 -7.67 17.47
C LYS A 103 -4.85 -9.03 16.94
N GLN A 104 -5.71 -9.72 16.18
CA GLN A 104 -5.38 -10.99 15.52
C GLN A 104 -4.19 -10.83 14.56
N TYR A 105 -4.15 -9.71 13.81
CA TYR A 105 -3.01 -9.41 12.94
C TYR A 105 -1.71 -9.24 13.74
N VAL A 106 -1.75 -8.51 14.87
CA VAL A 106 -0.58 -8.33 15.74
C VAL A 106 -0.12 -9.67 16.32
N GLU A 107 -1.03 -10.48 16.83
CA GLU A 107 -0.71 -11.81 17.35
C GLU A 107 -0.04 -12.69 16.29
N LYS A 108 -0.56 -12.66 15.06
CA LYS A 108 -0.06 -13.52 13.98
C LYS A 108 1.28 -13.07 13.41
N PHE A 109 1.49 -11.76 13.25
CA PHE A 109 2.61 -11.21 12.46
C PHE A 109 3.60 -10.38 13.26
N LEU A 110 3.17 -9.74 14.35
CA LEU A 110 3.93 -8.72 15.06
C LEU A 110 4.18 -9.08 16.54
N LEU A 111 3.99 -10.36 16.92
CA LEU A 111 4.08 -10.85 18.29
C LEU A 111 5.35 -10.42 19.03
N GLY A 112 5.20 -9.84 20.22
CA GLY A 112 6.32 -9.41 21.07
C GLY A 112 6.86 -8.01 20.75
N HIS A 113 6.33 -7.32 19.75
CA HIS A 113 6.51 -5.87 19.62
C HIS A 113 5.58 -5.12 20.59
N GLN A 114 6.02 -3.93 21.00
CA GLN A 114 5.11 -2.91 21.54
C GLN A 114 4.29 -2.36 20.37
N ALA A 115 2.97 -2.32 20.51
CA ALA A 115 2.07 -1.90 19.45
C ALA A 115 0.98 -0.96 19.98
N ILE A 116 0.61 0.03 19.18
CA ILE A 116 -0.61 0.82 19.33
C ILE A 116 -1.53 0.50 18.16
N LEU A 117 -2.78 0.19 18.48
CA LEU A 117 -3.84 -0.05 17.53
C LEU A 117 -4.85 1.07 17.66
N ALA A 118 -5.22 1.70 16.56
CA ALA A 118 -6.29 2.68 16.53
C ALA A 118 -7.26 2.37 15.39
N VAL A 119 -8.55 2.34 15.68
CA VAL A 119 -9.62 2.19 14.69
C VAL A 119 -10.27 3.54 14.47
N HIS A 120 -10.33 3.93 13.21
CA HIS A 120 -10.98 5.15 12.76
C HIS A 120 -12.21 4.76 11.92
N PRO A 121 -13.42 5.16 12.31
CA PRO A 121 -14.62 4.93 11.51
C PRO A 121 -14.73 5.91 10.32
N ASP A 122 -13.95 6.99 10.36
CA ASP A 122 -13.86 8.02 9.34
C ASP A 122 -12.74 7.70 8.33
N GLY A 123 -13.06 7.15 7.17
CA GLY A 123 -12.09 7.07 6.08
C GLY A 123 -11.58 8.48 5.70
N HIS A 124 -10.29 8.61 5.33
CA HIS A 124 -9.76 9.86 4.75
C HIS A 124 -10.69 10.38 3.65
N ASN A 125 -10.91 11.70 3.60
CA ASN A 125 -11.82 12.39 2.66
C ASN A 125 -13.32 12.13 2.90
N GLY A 126 -13.75 11.78 4.12
CA GLY A 126 -15.17 11.55 4.41
C GLY A 126 -15.76 10.28 3.77
N THR A 127 -14.88 9.35 3.39
CA THR A 127 -15.26 8.14 2.62
C THR A 127 -15.95 7.07 3.46
N GLY A 128 -15.98 7.23 4.79
CA GLY A 128 -16.67 6.32 5.72
C GLY A 128 -16.01 4.95 5.90
N ASN A 129 -14.81 4.74 5.33
CA ASN A 129 -14.13 3.46 5.45
C ASN A 129 -13.58 3.26 6.87
N ILE A 130 -14.10 2.26 7.57
CA ILE A 130 -13.48 1.77 8.79
C ILE A 130 -12.09 1.22 8.46
N HIS A 131 -11.11 1.62 9.25
CA HIS A 131 -9.74 1.13 9.09
C HIS A 131 -9.02 1.07 10.42
N VAL A 132 -8.12 0.10 10.53
CA VAL A 132 -7.27 -0.09 11.70
C VAL A 132 -5.84 0.30 11.38
N HIS A 133 -5.32 1.23 12.17
CA HIS A 133 -3.92 1.59 12.24
C HIS A 133 -3.22 0.70 13.26
N ILE A 134 -2.07 0.16 12.90
CA ILE A 134 -1.23 -0.66 13.79
C ILE A 134 0.19 -0.08 13.73
N VAL A 135 0.62 0.61 14.78
CA VAL A 135 1.97 1.17 14.88
C VAL A 135 2.77 0.35 15.87
N ILE A 136 3.90 -0.20 15.42
CA ILE A 136 4.79 -0.97 16.30
C ILE A 136 6.14 -0.28 16.50
N ASN A 137 6.74 -0.49 17.67
CA ASN A 137 8.18 -0.25 17.83
C ASN A 137 8.94 -1.08 16.79
N SER A 138 9.96 -0.50 16.17
CA SER A 138 10.79 -1.26 15.24
C SER A 138 11.63 -2.33 15.93
N VAL A 139 11.88 -2.24 17.25
CA VAL A 139 12.64 -3.24 18.01
C VAL A 139 11.69 -4.11 18.83
N ARG A 140 11.91 -5.42 18.78
CA ARG A 140 11.07 -6.40 19.48
C ARG A 140 11.37 -6.45 20.98
N LYS A 141 10.37 -6.16 21.83
CA LYS A 141 10.47 -6.16 23.30
C LYS A 141 10.51 -7.59 23.86
N TYR A 142 9.74 -8.52 23.31
CA TYR A 142 9.70 -9.93 23.70
C TYR A 142 10.07 -10.84 22.52
N GLU A 143 10.27 -12.13 22.76
CA GLU A 143 10.48 -13.08 21.66
C GLU A 143 9.15 -13.31 20.93
N GLY A 144 9.20 -13.32 19.60
CA GLY A 144 8.09 -13.68 18.73
C GLY A 144 8.08 -15.18 18.42
N LYS A 145 7.09 -15.61 17.65
CA LYS A 145 6.98 -17.00 17.20
C LYS A 145 7.70 -17.19 15.87
N LYS A 146 8.49 -18.25 15.75
CA LYS A 146 9.06 -18.67 14.47
C LYS A 146 7.94 -19.17 13.55
N GLU A 147 7.85 -18.59 12.37
CA GLU A 147 6.86 -18.94 11.35
C GLU A 147 7.53 -19.42 10.06
N ARG A 148 6.82 -20.23 9.26
CA ARG A 148 7.39 -20.87 8.04
C ARG A 148 7.82 -19.87 6.97
N TRP A 149 7.29 -18.65 6.99
CA TRP A 149 7.58 -17.59 6.02
C TRP A 149 8.76 -16.69 6.42
N GLN A 150 9.41 -16.98 7.56
CA GLN A 150 10.62 -16.28 8.02
C GLN A 150 11.87 -17.06 7.62
N ASP A 151 12.89 -16.33 7.16
CA ASP A 151 14.16 -16.89 6.71
C ASP A 151 15.24 -16.80 7.78
N LYS A 152 15.19 -15.79 8.66
CA LYS A 152 16.28 -15.48 9.58
C LYS A 152 15.79 -15.38 11.02
N PRO A 153 16.59 -15.86 12.00
CA PRO A 153 16.23 -15.75 13.42
C PRO A 153 15.94 -14.33 13.90
N CYS A 154 16.57 -13.31 13.30
CA CYS A 154 16.31 -11.91 13.63
C CYS A 154 14.85 -11.47 13.36
N GLU A 155 14.07 -12.25 12.60
CA GLU A 155 12.67 -11.92 12.31
C GLU A 155 11.73 -12.25 13.46
N TYR A 156 12.15 -13.07 14.44
CA TYR A 156 11.35 -13.40 15.62
C TYR A 156 12.10 -13.23 16.95
N ARG A 157 13.43 -13.13 16.97
CA ARG A 157 14.19 -12.94 18.22
C ARG A 157 13.93 -11.59 18.90
N LYS A 158 13.94 -11.60 20.23
CA LYS A 158 13.94 -10.41 21.10
C LYS A 158 15.11 -9.48 20.75
N GLY A 159 14.92 -8.16 20.86
CA GLY A 159 15.95 -7.14 20.60
C GLY A 159 16.33 -6.95 19.14
N CYS A 160 15.77 -7.76 18.22
CA CYS A 160 15.96 -7.59 16.80
C CYS A 160 14.94 -6.62 16.20
N LYS A 161 15.30 -5.99 15.08
CA LYS A 161 14.41 -5.09 14.37
C LYS A 161 13.40 -5.84 13.52
N HIS A 162 12.16 -5.35 13.46
CA HIS A 162 11.14 -5.81 12.54
C HIS A 162 11.61 -5.68 11.10
N LYS A 163 11.26 -6.67 10.28
CA LYS A 163 11.57 -6.68 8.84
C LYS A 163 10.29 -6.94 8.07
N SER A 164 9.81 -5.91 7.39
CA SER A 164 8.72 -6.02 6.41
C SER A 164 9.31 -6.53 5.08
N THR A 165 9.69 -7.81 5.04
CA THR A 165 10.22 -8.44 3.83
C THR A 165 9.11 -8.72 2.82
N GLY A 166 9.45 -9.01 1.56
CA GLY A 166 8.47 -9.43 0.56
C GLY A 166 7.71 -10.70 0.98
N LYS A 167 8.40 -11.68 1.59
CA LYS A 167 7.78 -12.90 2.12
C LYS A 167 6.81 -12.60 3.27
N PHE A 168 7.22 -11.74 4.20
CA PHE A 168 6.35 -11.26 5.28
C PHE A 168 5.09 -10.61 4.71
N MET A 169 5.23 -9.61 3.82
CA MET A 169 4.08 -8.90 3.27
C MET A 169 3.18 -9.79 2.42
N HIS A 170 3.73 -10.77 1.70
CA HIS A 170 2.94 -11.75 0.97
C HIS A 170 2.15 -12.66 1.91
N ALA A 171 2.74 -13.12 3.03
CA ALA A 171 2.04 -13.90 4.05
C ALA A 171 0.94 -13.07 4.74
N ALA A 172 1.24 -11.82 5.10
CA ALA A 172 0.30 -10.88 5.70
C ALA A 172 -0.90 -10.61 4.79
N LYS A 173 -0.66 -10.28 3.52
CA LYS A 173 -1.71 -10.06 2.52
C LYS A 173 -2.61 -11.28 2.32
N ARG A 174 -2.02 -12.48 2.20
CA ARG A 174 -2.79 -13.74 2.08
C ARG A 174 -3.66 -13.98 3.30
N TRP A 175 -3.16 -13.70 4.50
CA TRP A 175 -3.92 -13.87 5.72
C TRP A 175 -5.07 -12.86 5.79
N VAL A 176 -4.82 -11.57 5.54
CA VAL A 176 -5.87 -10.54 5.53
C VAL A 176 -6.97 -10.91 4.52
N LEU A 177 -6.59 -11.32 3.31
CA LEU A 177 -7.53 -11.77 2.28
C LEU A 177 -8.40 -12.93 2.78
N ARG A 178 -7.77 -13.97 3.35
CA ARG A 178 -8.47 -15.14 3.86
C ARG A 178 -9.44 -14.80 4.99
N GLU A 179 -9.00 -14.05 6.00
CA GLU A 179 -9.84 -13.73 7.15
C GLU A 179 -11.03 -12.84 6.76
N CYS A 180 -10.83 -11.92 5.83
CA CYS A 180 -11.92 -11.11 5.32
C CYS A 180 -12.90 -11.94 4.47
N MET A 181 -12.42 -12.89 3.66
CA MET A 181 -13.28 -13.84 2.93
C MET A 181 -14.14 -14.69 3.89
N LEU A 182 -13.55 -15.21 4.97
CA LEU A 182 -14.27 -16.01 5.97
C LEU A 182 -15.38 -15.22 6.67
N LYS A 183 -15.23 -13.89 6.76
CA LYS A 183 -16.21 -12.96 7.33
C LYS A 183 -17.20 -12.39 6.31
N GLY A 184 -17.07 -12.77 5.03
CA GLY A 184 -17.92 -12.27 3.94
C GLY A 184 -17.65 -10.83 3.51
N TYR A 185 -16.47 -10.28 3.84
CA TYR A 185 -16.10 -8.90 3.50
C TYR A 185 -15.55 -8.78 2.07
N ASN A 186 -15.80 -7.65 1.41
CA ASN A 186 -15.44 -7.37 0.03
C ASN A 186 -13.92 -7.31 -0.20
N GLN A 187 -13.42 -8.20 -1.05
CA GLN A 187 -12.00 -8.34 -1.37
C GLN A 187 -11.64 -7.87 -2.77
N VAL A 188 -10.40 -7.43 -2.93
CA VAL A 188 -9.69 -7.44 -4.22
C VAL A 188 -8.52 -8.40 -4.07
N ASP A 189 -8.03 -8.94 -5.18
CA ASP A 189 -6.83 -9.76 -5.17
C ASP A 189 -5.61 -8.95 -4.68
N LEU A 190 -5.27 -9.12 -3.39
CA LEU A 190 -4.11 -8.49 -2.76
C LEU A 190 -2.77 -9.07 -3.24
N LEU A 191 -2.80 -10.21 -3.94
CA LEU A 191 -1.65 -10.95 -4.44
C LEU A 191 -1.32 -10.58 -5.89
N ALA A 192 -2.28 -10.03 -6.63
CA ALA A 192 -1.99 -9.30 -7.86
C ALA A 192 -0.96 -8.20 -7.55
N ARG A 193 0.04 -8.05 -8.43
CA ARG A 193 0.97 -6.93 -8.36
C ARG A 193 0.19 -5.64 -8.56
N SER A 194 -0.26 -5.00 -7.48
CA SER A 194 -0.87 -3.68 -7.61
C SER A 194 0.21 -2.64 -7.87
N ASP A 195 -0.03 -1.85 -8.91
CA ASP A 195 0.62 -0.59 -9.17
C ASP A 195 0.27 0.39 -8.04
N GLY A 196 0.88 0.24 -6.86
CA GLY A 196 0.49 0.89 -5.60
C GLY A 196 0.45 2.43 -5.58
N ASN A 197 0.71 3.10 -6.72
CA ASN A 197 0.55 4.53 -6.93
C ASN A 197 -0.75 4.92 -7.66
N ASN A 198 -1.43 4.01 -8.36
CA ASN A 198 -2.52 4.43 -9.24
C ASN A 198 -3.81 4.76 -8.49
N TYR A 199 -4.15 4.00 -7.43
CA TYR A 199 -5.43 4.17 -6.72
C TYR A 199 -5.68 5.62 -6.21
N TRP A 200 -4.67 6.28 -5.64
CA TRP A 200 -4.80 7.65 -5.14
C TRP A 200 -4.83 8.70 -6.26
N VAL A 201 -4.17 8.43 -7.39
CA VAL A 201 -4.17 9.32 -8.56
C VAL A 201 -5.51 9.20 -9.31
N GLU A 202 -5.99 7.97 -9.51
CA GLU A 202 -7.30 7.67 -10.10
C GLU A 202 -8.44 8.28 -9.28
N LYS A 203 -8.41 8.11 -7.95
CA LYS A 203 -9.48 8.64 -7.09
C LYS A 203 -9.48 10.17 -7.03
N ARG A 204 -8.33 10.83 -6.82
CA ARG A 204 -8.23 12.30 -6.82
C ARG A 204 -8.62 12.90 -8.17
N GLY A 205 -8.19 12.27 -9.25
CA GLY A 205 -8.49 12.74 -10.59
C GLY A 205 -9.97 12.64 -10.91
N LYS A 206 -10.62 11.50 -10.61
CA LYS A 206 -12.07 11.31 -10.83
C LYS A 206 -12.94 12.20 -9.95
N GLU A 207 -12.51 12.49 -8.71
CA GLU A 207 -13.21 13.42 -7.81
C GLU A 207 -13.13 14.87 -8.30
N ALA A 208 -12.03 15.26 -8.95
CA ALA A 208 -11.85 16.60 -9.53
C ALA A 208 -12.49 16.74 -10.93
N GLU A 209 -12.47 15.67 -11.73
CA GLU A 209 -12.91 15.66 -13.11
C GLU A 209 -13.39 14.23 -13.50
N PRO A 210 -14.70 14.02 -13.79
CA PRO A 210 -15.25 12.69 -14.03
C PRO A 210 -14.56 11.88 -15.14
N ASP A 211 -13.99 12.58 -16.13
CA ASP A 211 -13.32 12.02 -17.30
C ASP A 211 -11.79 11.85 -17.13
N PHE A 212 -11.27 12.01 -15.91
CA PHE A 212 -9.83 11.87 -15.66
C PHE A 212 -9.32 10.45 -15.96
N LYS A 213 -8.37 10.36 -16.90
CA LYS A 213 -7.62 9.14 -17.22
C LYS A 213 -6.17 9.28 -16.76
N THR A 214 -5.63 8.26 -16.09
CA THR A 214 -4.20 8.28 -15.75
C THR A 214 -3.35 8.04 -17.00
N ASP A 215 -2.09 8.50 -16.99
CA ASP A 215 -1.15 8.19 -18.08
C ASP A 215 -1.07 6.69 -18.37
N LYS A 216 -1.17 5.85 -17.34
CA LYS A 216 -1.16 4.40 -17.50
C LYS A 216 -2.41 3.90 -18.20
N ASP A 217 -3.58 4.43 -17.87
CA ASP A 217 -4.84 4.02 -18.49
C ASP A 217 -4.91 4.48 -19.94
N MET A 218 -4.47 5.71 -20.22
CA MET A 218 -4.33 6.23 -21.58
C MET A 218 -3.41 5.32 -22.41
N ILE A 219 -2.28 4.89 -21.85
CA ILE A 219 -1.38 3.96 -22.54
C ILE A 219 -2.05 2.61 -22.77
N ARG A 220 -2.68 2.01 -21.75
CA ARG A 220 -3.34 0.70 -21.87
C ARG A 220 -4.43 0.73 -22.93
N GLU A 221 -5.35 1.68 -22.85
CA GLU A 221 -6.46 1.84 -23.78
C GLU A 221 -5.95 2.01 -25.20
N ARG A 222 -4.89 2.81 -25.40
CA ARG A 222 -4.35 3.02 -26.73
C ARG A 222 -3.67 1.77 -27.28
N LEU A 223 -2.87 1.08 -26.47
CA LEU A 223 -2.25 -0.20 -26.87
C LEU A 223 -3.31 -1.26 -27.19
N ASP A 224 -4.34 -1.37 -26.36
CA ASP A 224 -5.42 -2.36 -26.55
C ASP A 224 -6.23 -2.08 -27.83
N ALA A 225 -6.44 -0.81 -28.17
CA ALA A 225 -7.05 -0.41 -29.45
C ALA A 225 -6.15 -0.72 -30.65
N LEU A 226 -4.84 -0.46 -30.56
CA LEU A 226 -3.90 -0.73 -31.66
C LEU A 226 -3.67 -2.22 -31.90
N ILE A 227 -3.74 -3.07 -30.86
CA ILE A 227 -3.56 -4.53 -30.99
C ILE A 227 -4.54 -5.14 -31.99
N GLN A 228 -5.76 -4.58 -32.13
CA GLN A 228 -6.76 -5.08 -33.08
C GLN A 228 -6.43 -4.77 -34.55
N HIS A 229 -5.48 -3.87 -34.80
CA HIS A 229 -5.16 -3.39 -36.15
C HIS A 229 -3.67 -3.51 -36.50
N ALA A 230 -2.85 -3.90 -35.52
CA ALA A 230 -1.42 -4.06 -35.70
C ALA A 230 -1.11 -5.37 -36.42
N GLU A 231 -0.31 -5.28 -37.48
CA GLU A 231 0.19 -6.45 -38.21
C GLU A 231 1.44 -7.06 -37.54
N SER A 232 2.09 -6.31 -36.65
CA SER A 232 3.23 -6.75 -35.85
C SER A 232 3.49 -5.76 -34.70
N LEU A 233 4.36 -6.14 -33.75
CA LEU A 233 4.83 -5.20 -32.72
C LEU A 233 5.54 -4.00 -33.35
N ASP A 234 6.37 -4.23 -34.37
CA ASP A 234 7.09 -3.16 -35.08
C ASP A 234 6.12 -2.19 -35.78
N HIS A 235 5.02 -2.70 -36.37
CA HIS A 235 3.97 -1.86 -36.96
C HIS A 235 3.30 -0.99 -35.88
N MET A 236 2.96 -1.56 -34.73
CA MET A 236 2.39 -0.81 -33.61
C MET A 236 3.36 0.29 -33.11
N ILE A 237 4.65 -0.04 -32.95
CA ILE A 237 5.67 0.93 -32.51
C ILE A 237 5.82 2.04 -33.56
N TYR A 238 5.91 1.69 -34.84
CA TYR A 238 5.99 2.66 -35.93
C TYR A 238 4.83 3.65 -35.89
N TYR A 239 3.60 3.16 -35.70
CA TYR A 239 2.41 4.00 -35.58
C TYR A 239 2.50 4.94 -34.37
N LEU A 240 2.84 4.42 -33.18
CA LEU A 240 2.96 5.22 -31.97
C LEU A 240 4.01 6.33 -32.11
N GLU A 241 5.16 6.04 -32.72
CA GLU A 241 6.25 7.00 -32.87
C GLU A 241 5.99 8.06 -33.95
N HIS A 242 5.41 7.67 -35.09
CA HIS A 242 5.33 8.54 -36.27
C HIS A 242 3.96 9.19 -36.48
N VAL A 243 2.90 8.63 -35.89
CA VAL A 243 1.53 9.17 -36.01
C VAL A 243 1.12 9.89 -34.73
N GLU A 244 1.55 9.37 -33.56
CA GLU A 244 1.14 9.92 -32.26
C GLU A 244 2.24 10.63 -31.49
N ASP A 245 3.44 10.71 -32.06
CA ASP A 245 4.62 11.36 -31.47
C ASP A 245 5.05 10.76 -30.11
N TRP A 246 4.81 9.47 -29.88
CA TRP A 246 5.29 8.79 -28.68
C TRP A 246 6.80 8.55 -28.77
N GLN A 247 7.47 8.55 -27.62
CA GLN A 247 8.84 8.09 -27.51
C GLN A 247 8.85 6.66 -26.98
N ILE A 248 9.14 5.70 -27.85
CA ILE A 248 9.25 4.29 -27.47
C ILE A 248 10.71 3.94 -27.24
N ARG A 249 10.98 3.21 -26.16
CA ARG A 249 12.29 2.60 -25.93
C ARG A 249 12.15 1.11 -25.83
N GLU A 250 12.57 0.44 -26.89
CA GLU A 250 12.61 -1.02 -26.96
C GLU A 250 14.02 -1.56 -26.66
N THR A 251 14.05 -2.71 -26.02
CA THR A 251 15.21 -3.57 -25.80
C THR A 251 14.73 -5.02 -25.92
N ASN A 252 15.64 -5.99 -26.07
CA ASN A 252 15.28 -7.41 -26.20
C ASN A 252 14.38 -7.98 -25.07
N LYS A 253 14.31 -7.31 -23.89
CA LYS A 253 13.54 -7.78 -22.73
C LYS A 253 12.46 -6.82 -22.26
N THR A 254 12.50 -5.56 -22.67
CA THR A 254 11.62 -4.52 -22.12
C THR A 254 11.25 -3.50 -23.17
N ILE A 255 10.01 -3.03 -23.09
CA ILE A 255 9.50 -1.88 -23.83
C ILE A 255 9.04 -0.82 -22.84
N SER A 256 9.23 0.46 -23.18
CA SER A 256 8.78 1.59 -22.38
C SER A 256 8.12 2.63 -23.27
N PHE A 257 7.05 3.24 -22.77
CA PHE A 257 6.16 4.14 -23.49
C PHE A 257 6.20 5.53 -22.86
N ARG A 258 6.23 6.57 -23.69
CA ARG A 258 6.13 7.96 -23.24
C ARG A 258 5.33 8.78 -24.25
N MET A 259 4.16 9.23 -23.82
CA MET A 259 3.33 10.17 -24.58
C MET A 259 3.95 11.58 -24.58
N PRO A 260 3.59 12.45 -25.54
CA PRO A 260 4.14 13.81 -25.66
C PRO A 260 4.07 14.65 -24.39
N HIS A 261 2.98 14.58 -23.62
CA HIS A 261 2.79 15.37 -22.39
C HIS A 261 3.56 14.82 -21.18
N MET A 262 4.11 13.61 -21.27
CA MET A 262 4.75 12.95 -20.13
C MET A 262 6.20 13.38 -19.94
N LYS A 263 6.59 13.60 -18.68
CA LYS A 263 8.00 13.89 -18.32
C LYS A 263 8.88 12.65 -18.23
N LYS A 264 8.31 11.48 -17.93
CA LYS A 264 9.05 10.23 -17.70
C LYS A 264 8.39 9.07 -18.44
N PRO A 265 9.16 8.14 -19.04
CA PRO A 265 8.60 6.95 -19.67
C PRO A 265 8.06 5.97 -18.61
N ILE A 266 7.02 5.23 -18.99
CA ILE A 266 6.45 4.12 -18.21
C ILE A 266 6.83 2.80 -18.87
N ARG A 267 7.41 1.88 -18.08
CA ARG A 267 7.79 0.56 -18.58
C ARG A 267 6.54 -0.30 -18.79
N GLY A 268 6.48 -1.08 -19.87
CA GLY A 268 5.37 -1.99 -20.17
C GLY A 268 5.00 -2.92 -19.01
N LYS A 269 5.99 -3.51 -18.34
CA LYS A 269 5.78 -4.32 -17.12
C LYS A 269 5.07 -3.58 -15.97
N SER A 270 5.17 -2.25 -15.91
CA SER A 270 4.48 -1.40 -14.92
C SER A 270 3.07 -1.01 -15.33
N LEU A 271 2.60 -1.43 -16.51
CA LEU A 271 1.22 -1.32 -16.97
C LEU A 271 0.43 -2.61 -16.67
N GLY A 272 1.12 -3.74 -16.50
CA GLY A 272 0.55 -5.06 -16.21
C GLY A 272 1.35 -6.16 -16.90
N GLU A 273 1.02 -7.42 -16.62
CA GLU A 273 1.71 -8.57 -17.23
C GLU A 273 1.38 -8.73 -18.73
N ASN A 274 0.32 -8.10 -19.21
CA ASN A 274 -0.13 -8.14 -20.61
C ASN A 274 0.47 -7.07 -21.53
N TYR A 275 1.40 -6.26 -21.01
CA TYR A 275 1.94 -5.08 -21.70
C TYR A 275 3.47 -5.05 -21.74
N ASP A 276 4.14 -6.12 -21.34
CA ASP A 276 5.56 -6.27 -21.67
C ASP A 276 5.74 -6.67 -23.15
N ARG A 277 6.99 -6.63 -23.62
CA ARG A 277 7.32 -6.85 -25.04
C ARG A 277 6.74 -8.18 -25.55
N PHE A 278 7.01 -9.26 -24.84
CA PHE A 278 6.58 -10.61 -25.25
C PHE A 278 5.07 -10.76 -25.19
N ALA A 279 4.42 -10.17 -24.17
CA ALA A 279 2.97 -10.20 -24.06
C ALA A 279 2.29 -9.43 -25.21
N LEU A 280 2.84 -8.28 -25.62
CA LEU A 280 2.32 -7.51 -26.75
C LEU A 280 2.50 -8.26 -28.07
N GLU A 281 3.68 -8.81 -28.35
CA GLU A 281 3.91 -9.65 -29.54
C GLU A 281 2.91 -10.81 -29.61
N LYS A 282 2.73 -11.50 -28.48
CA LYS A 282 1.79 -12.62 -28.39
C LYS A 282 0.34 -12.18 -28.66
N ARG A 283 -0.10 -11.08 -28.05
CA ARG A 283 -1.48 -10.58 -28.21
C ARG A 283 -1.78 -10.12 -29.63
N ILE A 284 -0.81 -9.50 -30.31
CA ILE A 284 -0.94 -9.11 -31.72
C ILE A 284 -1.04 -10.36 -32.59
N ALA A 285 -0.16 -11.36 -32.38
CA ALA A 285 -0.22 -12.62 -33.12
C ALA A 285 -1.56 -13.37 -32.90
N GLU A 286 -2.08 -13.37 -31.68
CA GLU A 286 -3.40 -13.95 -31.36
C GLU A 286 -4.55 -13.20 -32.04
N ALA A 287 -4.49 -11.87 -32.12
CA ALA A 287 -5.48 -11.05 -32.80
C ALA A 287 -5.50 -11.33 -34.32
N ILE A 288 -4.32 -11.35 -34.96
CA ILE A 288 -4.17 -11.69 -36.40
C ILE A 288 -4.74 -13.08 -36.69
N ALA A 289 -4.34 -14.09 -35.90
CA ALA A 289 -4.81 -15.46 -36.08
C ALA A 289 -6.33 -15.63 -35.84
N PHE A 290 -6.94 -14.72 -35.08
CA PHE A 290 -8.39 -14.70 -34.87
C PHE A 290 -9.14 -14.08 -36.05
N GLU A 291 -8.60 -13.03 -36.67
CA GLU A 291 -9.19 -12.43 -37.88
C GLU A 291 -9.12 -13.37 -39.09
N GLU A 292 -8.00 -14.07 -39.27
CA GLU A 292 -7.84 -15.07 -40.34
C GLU A 292 -8.86 -16.22 -40.25
N LYS A 293 -9.29 -16.59 -39.04
CA LYS A 293 -10.31 -17.64 -38.83
C LYS A 293 -11.75 -17.18 -39.08
N ARG A 294 -11.98 -15.87 -39.16
CA ARG A 294 -13.31 -15.28 -39.43
C ARG A 294 -13.50 -14.95 -40.92
N THR A 295 -12.44 -15.07 -41.71
CA THR A 295 -12.41 -14.83 -43.16
C THR A 295 -12.53 -16.15 -43.90
#